data_AF-A0A496ZIT7-F1
#
_entry.id   AF-A0A496ZIT7-F1
#
_cell.length_a   1.000
_cell.length_b   1.000
_cell.length_c   1.000
_cell.angle_alpha   90.00
_cell.angle_beta   90.00
_cell.angle_gamma   90.00
#
_symmetry.space_group_name_H-M   'P 1'
#
loop_
_entity.id
_entity.type
_entity.pdbx_description
1 polymer ?
#
loop_
_entity_poly.entity_id
_entity_poly.type
_entity_poly.pdbx_seq_one_letter_code
_entity_poly.pdbx_strand_id
1 'polypeptide(L)'
;MQPIKDRPSGTKAQCIRCGTCCEKGGPSFHIQDRYLIENGTIHTRYLYTIRKGEFVHDNVQGQLKPADSDIIKIKGKSPSWECVFFQKRDKSCSIYDHRPLECRLLKCWDTRDIEAVYEKDRLTRQDILAGIEGLWELIADHEKQCAHDAINRAIQDFHGVLSKQAQDVITGAIQYDSAIRQLVLENGNVAPDMTDFLFGRPLTVTLKSAGYDIQ
;
A
#
# COMPACT_ATOMS: atom_id res chain seq x y z
N MET A 1 -26.89 -41.75 -10.24
CA MET A 1 -25.53 -41.47 -10.75
C MET A 1 -25.43 -39.98 -11.04
N GLN A 2 -24.74 -39.22 -10.18
CA GLN A 2 -24.42 -37.82 -10.45
C GLN A 2 -23.17 -37.76 -11.34
N PRO A 3 -23.09 -36.80 -12.29
CA PRO A 3 -21.92 -36.69 -13.15
C PRO A 3 -20.72 -36.21 -12.32
N ILE A 4 -19.62 -36.94 -12.49
CA ILE A 4 -18.31 -36.62 -11.94
C ILE A 4 -17.91 -35.24 -12.48
N LYS A 5 -17.79 -34.25 -11.60
CA LYS A 5 -17.20 -32.95 -11.97
C LYS A 5 -15.75 -33.19 -12.37
N ASP A 6 -15.44 -32.96 -13.64
CA ASP A 6 -14.08 -32.99 -14.16
C ASP A 6 -13.15 -32.16 -13.28
N ARG A 7 -12.23 -32.84 -12.57
CA ARG A 7 -11.06 -32.18 -11.99
C ARG A 7 -10.14 -31.82 -13.16
N PRO A 8 -9.69 -30.55 -13.28
CA PRO A 8 -8.66 -30.25 -14.26
C PRO A 8 -7.39 -31.00 -13.87
N SER A 9 -6.98 -31.93 -14.71
CA SER A 9 -5.71 -32.64 -14.65
C SER A 9 -4.58 -31.68 -15.04
N GLY A 10 -3.83 -31.24 -14.05
CA GLY A 10 -2.64 -30.41 -14.23
C GLY A 10 -2.35 -29.64 -12.96
N THR A 11 -1.25 -29.97 -12.28
CA THR A 11 -0.68 -29.17 -11.20
C THR A 11 -0.31 -27.80 -11.77
N LYS A 12 -1.23 -26.85 -11.67
CA LYS A 12 -0.96 -25.45 -11.97
C LYS A 12 0.11 -24.98 -10.99
N ALA A 13 1.30 -24.65 -11.50
CA ALA A 13 2.41 -24.17 -10.68
C ALA A 13 2.55 -22.64 -10.74
N GLN A 14 1.83 -21.97 -11.63
CA GLN A 14 1.99 -20.54 -11.93
C GLN A 14 0.62 -19.85 -12.14
N CYS A 15 0.63 -18.52 -12.14
CA CYS A 15 -0.55 -17.69 -12.39
C CYS A 15 -1.27 -18.11 -13.70
N ILE A 16 -2.59 -18.38 -13.60
CA ILE A 16 -3.44 -18.72 -14.74
C ILE A 16 -4.02 -17.51 -15.47
N ARG A 17 -3.57 -16.30 -15.13
CA ARG A 17 -4.01 -15.04 -15.74
C ARG A 17 -5.53 -14.87 -15.74
N CYS A 18 -6.19 -15.25 -14.65
CA CYS A 18 -7.65 -15.10 -14.54
C CYS A 18 -8.09 -13.64 -14.32
N GLY A 19 -7.19 -12.79 -13.79
CA GLY A 19 -7.44 -11.38 -13.47
C GLY A 19 -7.95 -11.12 -12.05
N THR A 20 -8.49 -12.13 -11.36
CA THR A 20 -9.17 -11.96 -10.07
C THR A 20 -8.35 -11.24 -9.01
N CYS A 21 -7.06 -11.59 -8.85
CA CYS A 21 -6.20 -10.90 -7.90
C CYS A 21 -5.81 -9.49 -8.35
N CYS A 22 -5.55 -9.33 -9.65
CA CYS A 22 -5.17 -8.05 -10.23
C CYS A 22 -6.28 -7.00 -10.13
N GLU A 23 -7.55 -7.42 -10.24
CA GLU A 23 -8.71 -6.54 -10.06
C GLU A 23 -8.90 -6.09 -8.60
N LYS A 24 -8.46 -6.90 -7.63
CA LYS A 24 -8.54 -6.57 -6.20
C LYS A 24 -7.44 -5.62 -5.74
N GLY A 25 -6.31 -5.56 -6.44
CA GLY A 25 -5.16 -4.76 -6.01
C GLY A 25 -3.83 -5.24 -6.57
N GLY A 26 -2.86 -4.33 -6.55
CA GLY A 26 -1.46 -4.69 -6.72
C GLY A 26 -0.89 -5.41 -5.48
N PRO A 27 0.21 -6.17 -5.63
CA PRO A 27 0.93 -6.78 -4.52
C PRO A 27 1.64 -5.74 -3.65
N SER A 28 1.91 -6.13 -2.42
CA SER A 28 2.86 -5.46 -1.53
C SER A 28 4.27 -6.04 -1.75
N PHE A 29 5.30 -5.27 -1.37
CA PHE A 29 6.70 -5.65 -1.54
C PHE A 29 7.29 -6.28 -0.27
N HIS A 30 8.20 -7.22 -0.49
CA HIS A 30 9.03 -7.82 0.54
C HIS A 30 10.51 -7.54 0.26
N ILE A 31 11.41 -7.81 1.21
CA ILE A 31 12.86 -7.61 1.06
C ILE A 31 13.39 -8.30 -0.21
N GLN A 32 12.85 -9.46 -0.57
CA GLN A 32 13.21 -10.19 -1.79
C GLN A 32 12.90 -9.43 -3.08
N ASP A 33 11.99 -8.44 -3.04
CA ASP A 33 11.59 -7.62 -4.17
C ASP A 33 12.33 -6.27 -4.23
N ARG A 34 13.22 -5.99 -3.27
CA ARG A 34 14.02 -4.74 -3.19
C ARG A 34 14.69 -4.39 -4.53
N TYR A 35 15.28 -5.39 -5.17
CA TYR A 35 15.98 -5.21 -6.44
C TYR A 35 15.08 -4.66 -7.56
N LEU A 36 13.77 -4.95 -7.55
CA LEU A 36 12.83 -4.47 -8.57
C LEU A 36 12.66 -2.95 -8.52
N ILE A 37 12.85 -2.35 -7.35
CA ILE A 37 12.75 -0.91 -7.15
C ILE A 37 14.11 -0.25 -7.41
N GLU A 38 15.18 -0.76 -6.81
CA GLU A 38 16.51 -0.15 -6.89
C GLU A 38 17.08 -0.13 -8.31
N ASN A 39 16.78 -1.14 -9.13
CA ASN A 39 17.21 -1.18 -10.52
C ASN A 39 16.26 -0.45 -11.49
N GLY A 40 15.17 0.13 -10.99
CA GLY A 40 14.19 0.86 -11.79
C GLY A 40 13.20 0.00 -12.59
N THR A 41 13.19 -1.33 -12.42
CA THR A 41 12.23 -2.23 -13.10
C THR A 41 10.79 -1.86 -12.77
N ILE A 42 10.53 -1.52 -11.49
CA ILE A 42 9.28 -0.96 -11.02
C ILE A 42 9.57 0.41 -10.41
N HIS A 43 9.35 1.45 -11.21
CA HIS A 43 9.56 2.83 -10.77
C HIS A 43 8.60 3.20 -9.64
N THR A 44 9.13 3.91 -8.63
CA THR A 44 8.42 4.42 -7.45
C THR A 44 7.14 5.21 -7.73
N ARG A 45 6.97 5.81 -8.91
CA ARG A 45 5.72 6.48 -9.32
C ARG A 45 4.49 5.57 -9.34
N TYR A 46 4.72 4.26 -9.51
CA TYR A 46 3.68 3.24 -9.50
C TYR A 46 3.45 2.66 -8.10
N LEU A 47 4.13 3.18 -7.08
CA LEU A 47 4.12 2.68 -5.72
C LEU A 47 3.49 3.70 -4.77
N TYR A 48 2.89 3.20 -3.70
CA TYR A 48 2.54 4.00 -2.55
C TYR A 48 2.97 3.29 -1.28
N THR A 49 3.05 4.04 -0.19
CA THR A 49 3.34 3.49 1.13
C THR A 49 2.08 3.49 1.98
N ILE A 50 1.75 2.34 2.53
CA ILE A 50 0.90 2.25 3.73
C ILE A 50 1.84 2.47 4.90
N ARG A 51 1.57 3.48 5.72
CA ARG A 51 2.48 3.88 6.78
C ARG A 51 2.22 3.09 8.06
N LYS A 52 3.23 2.97 8.91
CA LYS A 52 3.05 2.40 10.25
C LYS A 52 1.87 3.07 10.97
N GLY A 53 1.04 2.26 11.62
CA GLY A 53 -0.17 2.69 12.33
C GLY A 53 -1.38 2.96 11.43
N GLU A 54 -1.21 3.05 10.11
CA GLU A 54 -2.32 3.27 9.18
C GLU A 54 -3.29 2.09 9.23
N PHE A 55 -4.59 2.36 9.38
CA PHE A 55 -5.60 1.31 9.38
C PHE A 55 -5.72 0.66 8.00
N VAL A 56 -5.55 -0.67 7.98
CA VAL A 56 -5.64 -1.50 6.79
C VAL A 56 -6.58 -2.68 7.00
N HIS A 57 -7.22 -3.11 5.91
CA HIS A 57 -7.93 -4.37 5.90
C HIS A 57 -6.92 -5.52 5.75
N ASP A 58 -6.78 -6.30 6.82
CA ASP A 58 -6.05 -7.55 6.82
C ASP A 58 -6.86 -8.58 6.01
N ASN A 59 -6.34 -8.95 4.83
CA ASN A 59 -7.05 -9.87 3.93
C ASN A 59 -7.01 -11.34 4.40
N VAL A 60 -6.13 -11.66 5.35
CA VAL A 60 -6.00 -13.02 5.91
C VAL A 60 -6.94 -13.15 7.11
N GLN A 61 -6.96 -12.16 7.99
CA GLN A 61 -7.78 -12.17 9.21
C GLN A 61 -9.18 -11.56 9.02
N GLY A 62 -9.41 -10.83 7.93
CA GLY A 62 -10.70 -10.22 7.62
C GLY A 62 -11.07 -9.05 8.53
N GLN A 63 -10.10 -8.38 9.15
CA GLN A 63 -10.33 -7.30 10.10
C GLN A 63 -9.60 -6.02 9.73
N LEU A 64 -10.12 -4.88 10.20
CA LEU A 64 -9.40 -3.61 10.14
C LEU A 64 -8.42 -3.55 11.31
N LYS A 65 -7.14 -3.35 11.02
CA LYS A 65 -6.09 -3.21 12.04
C LYS A 65 -5.04 -2.18 11.63
N PRO A 66 -4.33 -1.55 12.58
CA PRO A 66 -3.20 -0.69 12.24
C PRO A 66 -2.06 -1.53 11.64
N ALA A 67 -1.34 -0.99 10.65
CA ALA A 67 -0.14 -1.62 10.10
C ALA A 67 1.02 -1.57 11.11
N ASP A 68 1.71 -2.69 11.33
CA ASP A 68 2.80 -2.76 12.31
C ASP A 68 4.08 -2.03 11.86
N SER A 69 4.24 -1.85 10.55
CA SER A 69 5.37 -1.19 9.89
C SER A 69 4.93 -0.59 8.55
N ASP A 70 5.84 0.09 7.85
CA ASP A 70 5.61 0.51 6.48
C ASP A 70 5.38 -0.71 5.56
N ILE A 71 4.42 -0.59 4.65
CA ILE A 71 4.16 -1.56 3.59
C ILE A 71 4.16 -0.83 2.25
N ILE A 72 5.19 -1.07 1.43
CA ILE A 72 5.24 -0.56 0.06
C ILE A 72 4.35 -1.42 -0.84
N LYS A 73 3.47 -0.79 -1.64
CA LYS A 73 2.48 -1.50 -2.47
C LYS A 73 2.31 -0.86 -3.85
N ILE A 74 2.02 -1.70 -4.84
CA ILE A 74 1.68 -1.24 -6.20
C ILE A 74 0.34 -0.51 -6.21
N LYS A 75 0.29 0.68 -6.83
CA LYS A 75 -0.91 1.51 -6.98
C LYS A 75 -2.00 0.82 -7.82
N GLY A 76 -3.25 1.16 -7.51
CA GLY A 76 -4.41 0.85 -8.36
C GLY A 76 -4.65 1.93 -9.43
N LYS A 77 -5.41 1.59 -10.46
CA LYS A 77 -5.89 2.52 -11.49
C LYS A 77 -7.05 3.33 -10.94
N SER A 78 -6.82 4.60 -10.62
CA SER A 78 -7.89 5.51 -10.20
C SER A 78 -9.07 5.53 -11.20
N PRO A 79 -10.33 5.49 -10.74
CA PRO A 79 -10.80 5.47 -9.35
C PRO A 79 -10.92 4.06 -8.73
N SER A 80 -10.46 3.02 -9.42
CA SER A 80 -10.52 1.63 -8.98
C SER A 80 -9.26 1.17 -8.22
N TRP A 81 -9.35 -0.02 -7.63
CA TRP A 81 -8.21 -0.71 -7.02
C TRP A 81 -7.46 -1.63 -7.99
N GLU A 82 -7.90 -1.73 -9.25
CA GLU A 82 -7.28 -2.61 -10.25
C GLU A 82 -5.79 -2.27 -10.40
N CYS A 83 -4.90 -3.24 -10.26
CA CYS A 83 -3.44 -3.05 -10.35
C CYS A 83 -3.06 -2.26 -11.61
N VAL A 84 -2.22 -1.22 -11.46
CA VAL A 84 -1.83 -0.34 -12.58
C VAL A 84 -1.16 -1.08 -13.74
N PHE A 85 -0.51 -2.23 -13.48
CA PHE A 85 0.14 -3.07 -14.48
C PHE A 85 -0.76 -4.14 -15.10
N PHE A 86 -2.01 -4.29 -14.66
CA PHE A 86 -2.94 -5.27 -15.24
C PHE A 86 -3.54 -4.75 -16.54
N GLN A 87 -3.54 -5.57 -17.57
CA GLN A 87 -4.22 -5.29 -18.83
C GLN A 87 -5.49 -6.14 -18.89
N LYS A 88 -6.63 -5.52 -18.57
CA LYS A 88 -7.90 -6.24 -18.40
C LYS A 88 -8.38 -6.91 -19.69
N ARG A 89 -8.18 -6.23 -20.83
CA ARG A 89 -8.69 -6.65 -22.15
C ARG A 89 -8.19 -8.03 -22.55
N ASP A 90 -6.92 -8.30 -22.33
CA ASP A 90 -6.22 -9.54 -22.71
C ASP A 90 -5.80 -10.37 -21.48
N LYS A 91 -6.18 -9.92 -20.28
CA LYS A 91 -5.79 -10.49 -18.99
C LYS A 91 -4.27 -10.63 -18.83
N SER A 92 -3.50 -9.71 -19.41
CA SER A 92 -2.04 -9.72 -19.31
C SER A 92 -1.52 -8.80 -18.21
N CYS A 93 -0.21 -8.83 -17.97
CA CYS A 93 0.47 -7.98 -17.01
C CYS A 93 1.74 -7.43 -17.66
N SER A 94 1.92 -6.11 -17.65
CA SER A 94 3.08 -5.48 -18.30
C SER A 94 4.40 -5.72 -17.58
N ILE A 95 4.37 -6.23 -16.35
CA ILE A 95 5.54 -6.63 -15.57
C ILE A 95 5.57 -8.14 -15.29
N TYR A 96 4.94 -8.99 -16.13
CA TYR A 96 4.71 -10.41 -15.81
C TYR A 96 5.99 -11.17 -15.42
N ASP A 97 7.11 -10.89 -16.07
CA ASP A 97 8.40 -11.55 -15.80
C ASP A 97 9.14 -10.94 -14.60
N HIS A 98 8.70 -9.77 -14.15
CA HIS A 98 9.25 -9.00 -13.03
C HIS A 98 8.24 -8.81 -11.89
N ARG A 99 7.28 -9.74 -11.77
CA ARG A 99 6.23 -9.68 -10.75
C ARG A 99 6.82 -9.80 -9.34
N PRO A 100 6.38 -9.00 -8.35
CA PRO A 100 6.76 -9.14 -6.95
C PRO A 100 6.41 -10.50 -6.34
N LEU A 101 6.99 -10.81 -5.17
CA LEU A 101 6.89 -12.09 -4.47
C LEU A 101 5.44 -12.54 -4.28
N GLU A 102 4.58 -11.67 -3.75
CA GLU A 102 3.17 -11.99 -3.55
C GLU A 102 2.50 -12.44 -4.86
N CYS A 103 2.77 -11.78 -5.99
CA CYS A 103 2.24 -12.18 -7.30
C CYS A 103 2.81 -13.51 -7.83
N ARG A 104 4.03 -13.89 -7.42
CA ARG A 104 4.64 -15.17 -7.80
C ARG A 104 4.05 -16.32 -6.97
N LEU A 105 3.73 -16.07 -5.71
CA LEU A 105 3.17 -17.06 -4.77
C LEU A 105 1.66 -17.21 -4.87
N LEU A 106 0.94 -16.17 -5.31
CA LEU A 106 -0.52 -16.18 -5.32
C LEU A 106 -1.07 -17.18 -6.34
N LYS A 107 -1.71 -18.24 -5.82
CA LYS A 107 -2.48 -19.22 -6.58
C LYS A 107 -3.96 -18.99 -6.30
N CYS A 108 -4.74 -18.70 -7.34
CA CYS A 108 -6.16 -18.35 -7.17
C CYS A 108 -7.04 -19.50 -6.63
N TRP A 109 -6.49 -20.71 -6.56
CA TRP A 109 -7.14 -21.90 -6.02
C TRP A 109 -6.59 -22.34 -4.65
N ASP A 110 -5.53 -21.70 -4.14
CA ASP A 110 -4.84 -22.07 -2.89
C ASP A 110 -3.95 -20.92 -2.38
N THR A 111 -4.36 -20.24 -1.31
CA THR A 111 -3.68 -19.03 -0.79
C THR A 111 -2.59 -19.31 0.24
N ARG A 112 -2.34 -20.58 0.60
CA ARG A 112 -1.42 -20.93 1.70
C ARG A 112 0.00 -20.35 1.55
N ASP A 113 0.54 -20.35 0.34
CA ASP A 113 1.91 -19.88 0.10
C ASP A 113 2.05 -18.37 0.26
N ILE A 114 1.06 -17.58 -0.17
CA ILE A 114 1.07 -16.12 0.02
C ILE A 114 0.78 -15.75 1.48
N GLU A 115 -0.14 -16.47 2.13
CA GLU A 115 -0.45 -16.28 3.56
C GLU A 115 0.79 -16.53 4.43
N ALA A 116 1.60 -17.54 4.10
CA ALA A 116 2.80 -17.89 4.84
C ALA A 116 3.89 -16.80 4.85
N VAL A 117 3.86 -15.87 3.87
CA VAL A 117 4.79 -14.75 3.77
C VAL A 117 4.14 -13.40 4.08
N TYR A 118 2.80 -13.33 4.23
CA TYR A 118 2.03 -12.07 4.22
C TYR A 118 2.51 -11.00 5.20
N GLU A 119 3.06 -11.36 6.36
CA GLU A 119 3.56 -10.37 7.34
C GLU A 119 5.07 -10.44 7.54
N LYS A 120 5.77 -11.27 6.75
CA LYS A 120 7.20 -11.52 6.91
C LYS A 120 8.01 -10.64 5.97
N ASP A 121 9.15 -10.17 6.44
CA ASP A 121 10.17 -9.48 5.63
C ASP A 121 9.57 -8.37 4.74
N ARG A 122 8.67 -7.54 5.27
CA ARG A 122 8.10 -6.41 4.54
C ARG A 122 9.21 -5.42 4.18
N LEU A 123 9.18 -4.96 2.92
CA LEU A 123 10.09 -3.90 2.48
C LEU A 123 9.54 -2.54 2.91
N THR A 124 10.35 -1.78 3.61
CA THR A 124 10.00 -0.45 4.11
C THR A 124 10.61 0.65 3.25
N ARG A 125 10.11 1.89 3.39
CA ARG A 125 10.74 3.06 2.77
C ARG A 125 12.18 3.23 3.25
N GLN A 126 12.45 2.95 4.52
CA GLN A 126 13.78 3.08 5.12
C GLN A 126 14.80 2.20 4.41
N ASP A 127 14.43 0.95 4.09
CA ASP A 127 15.32 0.02 3.38
C ASP A 127 15.81 0.58 2.04
N ILE A 128 14.98 1.38 1.37
CA ILE A 128 15.25 1.96 0.04
C ILE A 128 15.87 3.35 0.13
N LEU A 129 15.44 4.18 1.08
CA LEU A 129 15.69 5.62 1.07
C LEU A 129 16.67 6.11 2.13
N ALA A 130 17.04 5.28 3.13
CA ALA A 130 17.93 5.71 4.22
C ALA A 130 19.32 6.17 3.75
N GLY A 131 19.76 5.75 2.56
CA GLY A 131 21.04 6.18 1.97
C GLY A 131 20.97 7.50 1.20
N ILE A 132 19.80 8.13 1.09
CA ILE A 132 19.60 9.37 0.32
C ILE A 132 19.56 10.55 1.31
N GLU A 133 20.67 11.27 1.37
CA GLU A 133 20.86 12.43 2.25
C GLU A 133 19.75 13.48 2.06
N GLY A 134 19.16 13.94 3.18
CA GLY A 134 18.10 14.94 3.22
C GLY A 134 16.70 14.40 2.92
N LEU A 135 16.59 13.37 2.08
CA LEU A 135 15.29 12.79 1.74
C LEU A 135 14.74 11.93 2.87
N TRP A 136 15.58 11.11 3.52
CA TRP A 136 15.13 10.28 4.63
C TRP A 136 14.72 11.11 5.84
N GLU A 137 15.48 12.16 6.17
CA GLU A 137 15.18 13.09 7.25
C GLU A 137 13.81 13.76 7.02
N LEU A 138 13.54 14.21 5.80
CA LEU A 138 12.24 14.79 5.43
C LEU A 138 11.09 13.80 5.63
N ILE A 139 11.28 12.54 5.25
CA ILE A 139 10.27 11.48 5.43
C ILE A 139 10.05 11.17 6.92
N ALA A 140 11.13 11.11 7.69
CA ALA A 140 11.06 10.86 9.14
C ALA A 140 10.36 12.00 9.88
N ASP A 141 10.62 13.25 9.50
CA ASP A 141 9.95 14.43 10.04
C ASP A 141 8.46 14.45 9.69
N HIS A 142 8.11 14.11 8.44
CA HIS A 142 6.71 13.92 8.03
C HIS A 142 6.03 12.84 8.87
N GLU A 143 6.68 11.68 9.04
CA GLU A 143 6.11 10.59 9.83
C GLU A 143 5.86 11.00 11.29
N LYS A 144 6.77 11.77 11.89
CA LYS A 144 6.63 12.27 13.26
C LYS A 144 5.41 13.21 13.41
N GLN A 145 5.19 14.11 12.46
CA GLN A 145 4.10 15.09 12.52
C GLN A 145 2.75 14.51 12.08
N CYS A 146 2.78 13.53 11.18
CA CYS A 146 1.61 12.89 10.59
C CYS A 146 1.42 11.45 11.09
N ALA A 147 1.89 11.14 12.30
CA ALA A 147 1.93 9.78 12.84
C ALA A 147 0.52 9.21 13.00
N HIS A 148 0.24 8.07 12.35
CA HIS A 148 -1.06 7.43 12.48
C HIS A 148 -1.36 6.99 13.91
N ASP A 149 -0.37 6.59 14.71
CA ASP A 149 -0.59 6.23 16.11
C ASP A 149 -1.15 7.39 16.94
N ALA A 150 -0.71 8.62 16.68
CA ALA A 150 -1.23 9.81 17.36
C ALA A 150 -2.67 10.11 16.92
N ILE A 151 -2.94 9.98 15.61
CA ILE A 151 -4.27 10.16 15.04
C ILE A 151 -5.24 9.08 15.56
N ASN A 152 -4.82 7.81 15.61
CA ASN A 152 -5.59 6.69 16.11
C ASN A 152 -5.96 6.86 17.60
N ARG A 153 -5.04 7.38 18.41
CA ARG A 153 -5.34 7.73 19.81
C ARG A 153 -6.34 8.88 19.90
N ALA A 154 -6.22 9.90 19.04
CA ALA A 154 -7.13 11.03 19.03
C ALA A 154 -8.58 10.65 18.67
N ILE A 155 -8.76 9.58 17.89
CA ILE A 155 -10.08 9.09 17.45
C ILE A 155 -10.60 7.89 18.26
N GLN A 156 -9.83 7.35 19.22
CA GLN A 156 -10.17 6.14 19.97
C GLN A 156 -11.49 6.28 20.76
N ASP A 157 -11.80 7.49 21.23
CA ASP A 157 -13.02 7.81 22.02
C ASP A 157 -14.06 8.61 21.20
N PHE A 158 -14.09 8.44 19.88
CA PHE A 158 -15.03 9.16 19.01
C PHE A 158 -16.47 8.66 19.21
N HIS A 159 -17.27 9.44 19.94
CA HIS A 159 -18.71 9.23 20.12
C HIS A 159 -19.55 10.19 19.24
N GLY A 160 -19.16 10.35 17.97
CA GLY A 160 -19.84 11.24 17.01
C GLY A 160 -19.35 12.69 17.02
N VAL A 161 -18.61 13.12 18.04
CA VAL A 161 -17.95 14.43 18.09
C VAL A 161 -16.53 14.26 18.64
N LEU A 162 -15.53 14.83 17.95
CA LEU A 162 -14.15 14.87 18.42
C LEU A 162 -13.98 15.95 19.49
N SER A 163 -13.17 15.67 20.52
CA SER A 163 -12.73 16.72 21.45
C SER A 163 -11.93 17.79 20.70
N LYS A 164 -11.89 19.02 21.22
CA LYS A 164 -11.09 20.10 20.62
C LYS A 164 -9.62 19.68 20.46
N GLN A 165 -9.06 19.00 21.46
CA GLN A 165 -7.69 18.49 21.39
C GLN A 165 -7.50 17.47 20.27
N ALA A 166 -8.46 16.56 20.07
CA ALA A 166 -8.42 15.59 18.97
C ALA A 166 -8.54 16.28 17.60
N GLN A 167 -9.40 17.28 17.48
CA GLN A 167 -9.51 18.11 16.27
C GLN A 167 -8.20 18.81 15.96
N ASP A 168 -7.59 19.48 16.95
CA ASP A 168 -6.32 20.21 16.78
C ASP A 168 -5.19 19.26 16.30
N VAL A 169 -5.11 18.04 16.86
CA VAL A 169 -4.13 17.02 16.44
C VAL A 169 -4.36 16.62 14.98
N ILE A 170 -5.60 16.30 14.61
CA ILE A 170 -5.90 15.76 13.29
C ILE A 170 -5.79 16.85 12.21
N THR A 171 -6.35 18.03 12.46
CA THR A 171 -6.26 19.18 11.56
C THR A 171 -4.81 19.61 11.38
N GLY A 172 -4.02 19.68 12.46
CA GLY A 172 -2.59 19.99 12.38
C GLY A 172 -1.82 18.98 11.52
N ALA A 173 -2.09 17.68 11.69
CA ALA A 173 -1.47 16.64 10.89
C ALA A 173 -1.86 16.74 9.39
N ILE A 174 -3.13 16.99 9.08
CA ILE A 174 -3.62 17.15 7.69
C ILE A 174 -3.00 18.38 7.02
N GLN A 175 -2.92 19.50 7.74
CA GLN A 175 -2.32 20.73 7.23
C GLN A 175 -0.82 20.53 6.96
N TYR A 176 -0.11 19.87 7.88
CA TYR A 176 1.30 19.56 7.72
C TYR A 176 1.55 18.61 6.54
N ASP A 177 0.77 17.52 6.42
CA ASP A 177 0.84 16.58 5.29
C ASP A 177 0.66 17.30 3.95
N SER A 178 -0.35 18.18 3.87
CA SER A 178 -0.65 18.95 2.66
C SER A 178 0.47 19.95 2.31
N ALA A 179 0.99 20.66 3.31
CA ALA A 179 2.04 21.64 3.13
C ALA A 179 3.36 21.01 2.67
N ILE A 180 3.77 19.88 3.27
CA ILE A 180 4.99 19.16 2.85
C ILE A 180 4.84 18.63 1.43
N ARG A 181 3.69 18.04 1.08
CA ARG A 181 3.41 17.58 -0.29
C ARG A 181 3.52 18.72 -1.29
N GLN A 182 2.96 19.89 -0.99
CA GLN A 182 3.08 21.06 -1.87
C GLN A 182 4.55 21.52 -1.99
N LEU A 183 5.24 21.63 -0.85
CA LEU A 183 6.63 22.10 -0.81
C LEU A 183 7.57 21.26 -1.67
N VAL A 184 7.46 19.92 -1.64
CA VAL A 184 8.34 19.06 -2.44
C VAL A 184 8.07 19.12 -3.94
N LEU A 185 6.84 19.46 -4.34
CA LEU A 185 6.48 19.62 -5.74
C LEU A 185 7.02 20.93 -6.30
N GLU A 186 6.96 21.99 -5.50
CA GLU A 186 7.43 23.32 -5.87
C GLU A 186 8.96 23.41 -5.86
N ASN A 187 9.62 22.79 -4.87
CA ASN A 187 11.04 23.03 -4.57
C ASN A 187 11.92 21.78 -4.58
N GLY A 188 11.35 20.57 -4.58
CA GLY A 188 12.08 19.32 -4.31
C GLY A 188 12.48 18.50 -5.53
N ASN A 189 12.15 18.93 -6.76
CA ASN A 189 12.29 18.11 -7.99
C ASN A 189 11.62 16.72 -7.87
N VAL A 190 10.60 16.57 -7.01
CA VAL A 190 9.85 15.34 -6.84
C VAL A 190 8.69 15.31 -7.83
N ALA A 191 8.59 14.24 -8.61
CA ALA A 191 7.45 14.07 -9.50
C ALA A 191 6.14 13.89 -8.70
N PRO A 192 5.00 14.48 -9.12
CA PRO A 192 3.73 14.37 -8.40
C PRO A 192 3.32 12.94 -8.07
N ASP A 193 3.57 12.02 -9.00
CA ASP A 193 3.25 10.60 -8.88
C ASP A 193 4.10 9.85 -7.85
N MET A 194 5.18 10.43 -7.34
CA MET A 194 6.04 9.83 -6.31
C MET A 194 5.66 10.21 -4.88
N THR A 195 4.83 11.23 -4.68
CA THR A 195 4.48 11.69 -3.32
C THR A 195 3.80 10.61 -2.48
N ASP A 196 2.97 9.76 -3.09
CA ASP A 196 2.35 8.62 -2.39
C ASP A 196 3.36 7.57 -1.92
N PHE A 197 4.46 7.41 -2.65
CA PHE A 197 5.55 6.53 -2.21
C PHE A 197 6.30 7.14 -1.04
N LEU A 198 6.61 8.44 -1.10
CA LEU A 198 7.40 9.13 -0.07
C LEU A 198 6.63 9.37 1.23
N PHE A 199 5.37 9.81 1.14
CA PHE A 199 4.58 10.30 2.29
C PHE A 199 3.32 9.46 2.54
N GLY A 200 3.16 8.34 1.84
CA GLY A 200 1.92 7.56 1.84
C GLY A 200 0.77 8.29 1.16
N ARG A 201 -0.42 7.71 1.22
CA ARG A 201 -1.64 8.36 0.70
C ARG A 201 -1.97 9.60 1.55
N PRO A 202 -2.61 10.65 0.98
CA PRO A 202 -3.00 11.83 1.75
C PRO A 202 -3.80 11.46 2.99
N LEU A 203 -3.57 12.15 4.12
CA LEU A 203 -4.24 11.82 5.37
C LEU A 203 -5.76 11.84 5.25
N THR A 204 -6.32 12.80 4.52
CA THR A 204 -7.75 12.89 4.21
C THR A 204 -8.30 11.63 3.52
N VAL A 205 -7.51 10.99 2.66
CA VAL A 205 -7.87 9.73 1.99
C VAL A 205 -7.80 8.55 2.95
N THR A 206 -6.74 8.48 3.78
CA THR A 206 -6.57 7.38 4.73
C THR A 206 -7.63 7.39 5.83
N LEU A 207 -7.97 8.58 6.35
CA LEU A 207 -8.99 8.76 7.39
C LEU A 207 -10.37 8.38 6.89
N LYS A 208 -10.72 8.85 5.68
CA LYS A 208 -11.97 8.45 5.01
C LYS A 208 -12.03 6.94 4.79
N SER A 209 -10.92 6.32 4.40
CA SER A 209 -10.84 4.86 4.21
C SER A 209 -11.02 4.09 5.52
N ALA A 210 -10.63 4.68 6.65
CA ALA A 210 -10.83 4.13 7.99
C ALA A 210 -12.23 4.45 8.58
N GLY A 211 -13.10 5.13 7.83
CA GLY A 211 -14.47 5.45 8.24
C GLY A 211 -14.64 6.79 8.94
N TYR A 212 -13.62 7.65 8.95
CA TYR A 212 -13.67 8.98 9.54
C TYR A 212 -13.83 10.05 8.45
N ASP A 213 -15.00 10.67 8.39
CA ASP A 213 -15.23 11.83 7.51
C ASP A 213 -14.90 13.11 8.28
N ILE A 214 -13.80 13.76 7.87
CA ILE A 214 -13.34 14.99 8.51
C ILE A 214 -13.70 16.12 7.55
N GLN A 215 -14.75 16.86 7.92
CA GLN A 215 -15.20 18.06 7.22
C GLN A 215 -14.25 19.23 7.46
#